data_AF-A0A2A2GJX3-F1
#
_entry.id   AF-A0A2A2GJX3-F1
#
_cell.length_a   1.000
_cell.length_b   1.000
_cell.length_c   1.000
_cell.angle_alpha   90.00
_cell.angle_beta   90.00
_cell.angle_gamma   90.00
#
_symmetry.space_group_name_H-M   'P 1'
#
loop_
_entity.id
_entity.type
_entity.pdbx_description
1 polymer ?
#
loop_
_entity_poly.entity_id
_entity_poly.type
_entity_poly.pdbx_seq_one_letter_code
_entity_poly.pdbx_strand_id
1 'polypeptide(L)'
;MNGEDPTLGQLVKGQIKWFDPAKGFGFLADTGGGPDVLLHANVLRNFGQSSVVEGALVEVRAIQTARGRQAAEVLSIAPAPSESGPPIAELEELGEEEVRALPLLPARVKWFDRNKGFGFANLFGRKGDVFLHLEVLRRGGFADLVPGEAVGLRVFTAARGMIAAQIVAWEKAVSESEPGTGSAPPAVGRTDEDKGESGILDRMRTLSAPRARLTLNSKAPR
;
A
#
# COMPACT_ATOMS: atom_id res chain seq x y z
N MET A 1 -32.75 -26.99 -3.22
CA MET A 1 -32.96 -25.53 -3.06
C MET A 1 -31.70 -24.99 -2.40
N ASN A 2 -30.83 -24.32 -3.15
CA ASN A 2 -29.57 -23.81 -2.60
C ASN A 2 -29.88 -22.60 -1.70
N GLY A 3 -29.53 -22.73 -0.42
CA GLY A 3 -29.64 -21.67 0.57
C GLY A 3 -28.52 -20.66 0.39
N GLU A 4 -28.69 -19.76 -0.57
CA GLU A 4 -27.90 -18.53 -0.61
C GLU A 4 -28.62 -17.51 0.27
N ASP A 5 -28.05 -17.22 1.44
CA ASP A 5 -28.50 -16.13 2.32
C ASP A 5 -28.51 -14.82 1.50
N PRO A 6 -29.67 -14.20 1.25
CA PRO A 6 -29.78 -13.01 0.41
C PRO A 6 -29.06 -11.78 0.98
N THR A 7 -28.62 -11.86 2.24
CA THR A 7 -27.83 -10.82 2.92
C THR A 7 -26.34 -10.89 2.60
N LEU A 8 -25.83 -12.03 2.13
CA LEU A 8 -24.41 -12.23 1.88
C LEU A 8 -23.96 -11.69 0.53
N GLY A 9 -24.85 -11.24 -0.36
CA GLY A 9 -24.48 -10.71 -1.67
C GLY A 9 -23.86 -11.76 -2.62
N GLN A 10 -24.04 -11.57 -3.92
CA GLN A 10 -23.55 -12.44 -4.97
C GLN A 10 -22.07 -12.18 -5.26
N LEU A 11 -21.25 -13.23 -5.35
CA LEU A 11 -19.87 -13.11 -5.85
C LEU A 11 -19.89 -12.80 -7.35
N VAL A 12 -19.26 -11.71 -7.73
CA VAL A 12 -19.14 -11.26 -9.13
C VAL A 12 -17.67 -11.03 -9.45
N LYS A 13 -17.21 -11.65 -10.54
CA LYS A 13 -15.88 -11.42 -11.11
C LYS A 13 -16.04 -10.60 -12.36
N GLY A 14 -15.21 -9.57 -12.51
CA GLY A 14 -15.37 -8.63 -13.61
C GLY A 14 -14.12 -7.85 -13.94
N GLN A 15 -14.24 -6.99 -14.95
CA GLN A 15 -13.23 -6.01 -15.32
C GLN A 15 -13.75 -4.60 -15.08
N ILE A 16 -12.91 -3.69 -14.57
CA ILE A 16 -13.28 -2.28 -14.46
C ILE A 16 -13.43 -1.69 -15.86
N LYS A 17 -14.65 -1.27 -16.21
CA LYS A 17 -14.91 -0.55 -17.47
C LYS A 17 -14.38 0.87 -17.41
N TRP A 18 -14.57 1.51 -16.25
CA TRP A 18 -14.03 2.83 -15.96
C TRP A 18 -14.24 3.14 -14.47
N PHE A 19 -13.40 4.01 -13.95
CA PHE A 19 -13.56 4.59 -12.61
C PHE A 19 -13.12 6.04 -12.63
N ASP A 20 -13.95 6.92 -12.07
CA ASP A 20 -13.68 8.34 -11.96
C ASP A 20 -13.41 8.68 -10.49
N PRO A 21 -12.13 8.91 -10.10
CA PRO A 21 -11.76 9.25 -8.72
C PRO A 21 -12.37 10.58 -8.25
N ALA A 22 -12.58 11.53 -9.16
CA ALA A 22 -13.13 12.84 -8.84
C ALA A 22 -14.63 12.75 -8.54
N LYS A 23 -15.37 11.93 -9.31
CA LYS A 23 -16.79 11.65 -9.03
C LYS A 23 -16.99 10.63 -7.90
N GLY A 24 -15.99 9.79 -7.63
CA GLY A 24 -16.03 8.79 -6.58
C GLY A 24 -16.83 7.53 -6.93
N PHE A 25 -17.02 7.22 -8.22
CA PHE A 25 -17.66 5.97 -8.64
C PHE A 25 -17.18 5.50 -10.01
N GLY A 26 -17.45 4.23 -10.31
CA GLY A 26 -17.17 3.58 -11.58
C GLY A 26 -18.03 2.35 -11.79
N PHE A 27 -17.76 1.60 -12.85
CA PHE A 27 -18.50 0.39 -13.19
C PHE A 27 -17.56 -0.77 -13.52
N LEU A 28 -17.99 -1.95 -13.07
CA LEU A 28 -17.40 -3.24 -13.37
C LEU A 28 -18.29 -4.00 -14.34
N ALA A 29 -17.71 -4.50 -15.44
CA ALA A 29 -18.35 -5.45 -16.34
C ALA A 29 -18.29 -6.86 -15.73
N ASP A 30 -19.44 -7.48 -15.50
CA ASP A 30 -19.53 -8.87 -15.03
C ASP A 30 -19.08 -9.84 -16.13
N THR A 31 -18.05 -10.63 -15.84
CA THR A 31 -17.55 -11.66 -16.79
C THR A 31 -18.53 -12.80 -17.00
N GLY A 32 -19.48 -13.00 -16.06
CA GLY A 32 -20.59 -13.94 -16.20
C GLY A 32 -21.72 -13.45 -17.12
N GLY A 33 -21.57 -12.27 -17.74
CA GLY A 33 -22.56 -11.70 -18.67
C GLY A 33 -23.76 -11.03 -17.98
N GLY A 34 -23.68 -10.81 -16.67
CA GLY A 34 -24.70 -10.05 -15.93
C GLY A 34 -24.61 -8.53 -16.17
N PRO A 35 -25.58 -7.76 -15.64
CA PRO A 35 -25.53 -6.30 -15.69
C PRO A 35 -24.28 -5.74 -15.00
N ASP A 36 -23.84 -4.57 -15.49
CA ASP A 36 -22.72 -3.83 -14.89
C ASP A 36 -22.97 -3.59 -13.39
N VAL A 37 -21.91 -3.76 -12.60
CA VAL A 37 -21.95 -3.56 -11.14
C VAL A 37 -21.40 -2.17 -10.84
N LEU A 38 -22.19 -1.35 -10.14
CA LEU A 38 -21.75 -0.05 -9.64
C LEU A 38 -20.69 -0.23 -8.56
N LEU A 39 -19.53 0.43 -8.73
CA LEU A 39 -18.44 0.45 -7.77
C LEU A 39 -18.28 1.85 -7.18
N HIS A 40 -18.60 2.01 -5.89
CA HIS A 40 -18.47 3.28 -5.18
C HIS A 40 -17.09 3.42 -4.53
N ALA A 41 -16.54 4.63 -4.47
CA ALA A 41 -15.21 4.88 -3.90
C ALA A 41 -15.10 4.51 -2.41
N ASN A 42 -16.20 4.52 -1.64
CA ASN A 42 -16.17 3.99 -0.28
C ASN A 42 -15.79 2.50 -0.23
N VAL A 43 -16.27 1.71 -1.19
CA VAL A 43 -16.00 0.27 -1.23
C VAL A 43 -14.54 0.01 -1.56
N LEU A 44 -13.98 0.77 -2.51
CA LEU A 44 -12.53 0.74 -2.81
C LEU A 44 -11.68 1.22 -1.62
N ARG A 45 -12.10 2.30 -0.95
CA ARG A 45 -11.39 2.81 0.24
C ARG A 45 -11.37 1.80 1.37
N ASN A 46 -12.46 1.08 1.58
CA ASN A 46 -12.51 0.00 2.57
C ASN A 46 -11.56 -1.16 2.23
N PHE A 47 -11.27 -1.37 0.95
CA PHE A 47 -10.24 -2.30 0.48
C PHE A 47 -8.81 -1.73 0.58
N GLY A 48 -8.66 -0.43 0.81
CA GLY A 48 -7.36 0.25 0.92
C GLY A 48 -6.88 0.94 -0.36
N GLN A 49 -7.75 1.11 -1.36
CA GLN A 49 -7.41 1.84 -2.59
C GLN A 49 -8.30 3.07 -2.78
N SER A 50 -7.72 4.18 -3.23
CA SER A 50 -8.46 5.40 -3.59
C SER A 50 -8.95 5.39 -5.05
N SER A 51 -8.32 4.59 -5.91
CA SER A 51 -8.59 4.49 -7.33
C SER A 51 -8.31 3.09 -7.86
N VAL A 52 -8.89 2.75 -9.01
CA VAL A 52 -8.64 1.47 -9.69
C VAL A 52 -8.51 1.67 -11.20
N VAL A 53 -7.51 1.03 -11.81
CA VAL A 53 -7.22 1.20 -13.24
C VAL A 53 -8.30 0.54 -14.11
N GLU A 54 -8.60 1.14 -15.25
CA GLU A 54 -9.44 0.51 -16.27
C GLU A 54 -8.82 -0.82 -16.74
N GLY A 55 -9.67 -1.81 -16.98
CA GLY A 55 -9.27 -3.17 -17.34
C GLY A 55 -8.77 -4.01 -16.16
N ALA A 56 -8.62 -3.45 -14.95
CA ALA A 56 -8.28 -4.23 -13.76
C ALA A 56 -9.30 -5.35 -13.55
N LEU A 57 -8.80 -6.54 -13.23
CA LEU A 57 -9.62 -7.69 -12.86
C LEU A 57 -10.00 -7.56 -11.39
N VAL A 58 -11.30 -7.57 -11.10
CA VAL A 58 -11.81 -7.35 -9.75
C VAL A 58 -12.83 -8.41 -9.40
N GLU A 59 -12.74 -8.91 -8.18
CA GLU A 59 -13.74 -9.77 -7.56
C GLU A 59 -14.45 -8.98 -6.46
N VAL A 60 -15.78 -8.94 -6.52
CA VAL A 60 -16.62 -8.20 -5.57
C VAL A 60 -17.74 -9.06 -5.04
N ARG A 61 -18.22 -8.70 -3.85
CA ARG A 61 -19.52 -9.12 -3.35
C ARG A 61 -20.53 -8.06 -3.75
N ALA A 62 -21.47 -8.39 -4.63
CA ALA A 62 -22.47 -7.49 -5.16
C ALA A 62 -23.86 -7.75 -4.58
N ILE A 63 -24.60 -6.70 -4.26
CA ILE A 63 -25.99 -6.78 -3.82
C ILE A 63 -26.91 -6.24 -4.90
N GLN A 64 -28.11 -6.82 -5.02
CA GLN A 64 -29.15 -6.29 -5.88
C GLN A 64 -29.87 -5.14 -5.17
N THR A 65 -29.93 -3.97 -5.81
CA THR A 65 -30.65 -2.80 -5.30
C THR A 65 -31.74 -2.36 -6.27
N ALA A 66 -32.58 -1.42 -5.87
CA ALA A 66 -33.58 -0.78 -6.75
C ALA A 66 -32.95 -0.04 -7.94
N ARG A 67 -31.65 0.32 -7.86
CA ARG A 67 -30.91 1.04 -8.91
C ARG A 67 -30.02 0.13 -9.76
N GLY A 68 -30.09 -1.19 -9.56
CA GLY A 68 -29.22 -2.17 -10.20
C GLY A 68 -28.27 -2.85 -9.21
N ARG A 69 -27.29 -3.59 -9.74
CA ARG A 69 -26.28 -4.27 -8.92
C ARG A 69 -25.25 -3.28 -8.42
N GLN A 70 -24.90 -3.37 -7.14
CA GLN A 70 -23.90 -2.53 -6.51
C GLN A 70 -22.91 -3.39 -5.73
N ALA A 71 -21.62 -3.08 -5.85
CA ALA A 71 -20.59 -3.68 -5.02
C ALA A 71 -20.80 -3.26 -3.56
N ALA A 72 -20.87 -4.25 -2.67
CA ALA A 72 -20.89 -4.07 -1.22
C ALA A 72 -19.47 -4.19 -0.63
N GLU A 73 -18.62 -5.03 -1.24
CA GLU A 73 -17.26 -5.30 -0.80
C GLU A 73 -16.38 -5.65 -2.00
N VAL A 74 -15.13 -5.17 -2.00
CA VAL A 74 -14.10 -5.64 -2.94
C VAL A 74 -13.27 -6.72 -2.26
N LEU A 75 -13.12 -7.85 -2.93
CA LEU A 75 -12.40 -9.03 -2.42
C LEU A 75 -10.99 -9.12 -2.98
N SER A 76 -10.81 -8.78 -4.25
CA SER A 76 -9.47 -8.70 -4.87
C SER A 76 -9.45 -7.71 -6.03
N ILE A 77 -8.29 -7.09 -6.24
CA ILE A 77 -7.97 -6.28 -7.41
C ILE A 77 -6.65 -6.79 -7.96
N ALA A 78 -6.66 -7.21 -9.21
CA ALA A 78 -5.47 -7.54 -9.98
C ALA A 78 -5.33 -6.53 -11.13
N PRO A 79 -4.10 -6.15 -11.48
CA PRO A 79 -3.85 -5.25 -12.61
C PRO A 79 -4.42 -5.84 -13.92
N ALA A 80 -4.72 -4.96 -14.87
CA ALA A 80 -5.17 -5.38 -16.19
C ALA A 80 -4.10 -6.26 -16.86
N PRO A 81 -4.47 -7.34 -17.57
CA PRO A 81 -3.52 -8.25 -18.21
C PRO A 81 -2.81 -7.66 -19.45
N SER A 82 -2.74 -6.34 -19.62
CA SER A 82 -2.20 -5.68 -20.82
C SER A 82 -0.76 -5.16 -20.69
N GLU A 83 -0.04 -5.37 -21.77
CA GLU A 83 1.41 -5.32 -22.00
C GLU A 83 2.00 -3.90 -22.03
N SER A 84 1.93 -3.16 -20.93
CA SER A 84 2.69 -1.92 -20.82
C SER A 84 4.12 -2.25 -20.37
N GLY A 85 5.07 -1.97 -21.27
CA GLY A 85 6.50 -2.21 -21.11
C GLY A 85 7.06 -1.61 -19.80
N PRO A 86 8.30 -1.97 -19.44
CA PRO A 86 8.82 -1.66 -18.12
C PRO A 86 8.78 -0.16 -17.82
N PRO A 87 8.46 0.22 -16.57
CA PRO A 87 8.05 1.58 -16.22
C PRO A 87 9.11 2.64 -16.52
N ILE A 88 10.38 2.24 -16.49
CA ILE A 88 11.60 3.01 -16.68
C ILE A 88 12.68 1.97 -17.06
N ALA A 89 13.67 2.30 -17.90
CA ALA A 89 14.74 1.38 -18.28
C ALA A 89 15.45 0.77 -17.06
N GLU A 90 15.66 1.57 -16.01
CA GLU A 90 16.25 1.12 -14.74
C GLU A 90 15.39 0.10 -13.96
N LEU A 91 14.07 0.06 -14.16
CA LEU A 91 13.21 -1.00 -13.59
C LEU A 91 13.22 -2.28 -14.45
N GLU A 92 13.49 -2.19 -15.75
CA GLU A 92 13.57 -3.37 -16.63
C GLU A 92 14.74 -4.27 -16.24
N GLU A 93 15.85 -3.65 -15.85
CA GLU A 93 17.05 -4.34 -15.37
C GLU A 93 16.82 -5.03 -14.01
N LEU A 94 15.86 -4.55 -13.22
CA LEU A 94 15.47 -5.12 -11.94
C LEU A 94 14.33 -6.13 -12.14
N GLY A 95 14.68 -7.42 -12.14
CA GLY A 95 13.69 -8.50 -12.32
C GLY A 95 12.58 -8.51 -11.26
N GLU A 96 11.41 -9.07 -11.58
CA GLU A 96 10.23 -9.05 -10.69
C GLU A 96 10.48 -9.67 -9.30
N GLU A 97 11.26 -10.75 -9.23
CA GLU A 97 11.61 -11.40 -7.96
C GLU A 97 12.51 -10.52 -7.10
N GLU A 98 13.42 -9.77 -7.71
CA GLU A 98 14.29 -8.81 -7.02
C GLU A 98 13.47 -7.63 -6.51
N VAL A 99 12.52 -7.13 -7.31
CA VAL A 99 11.55 -6.13 -6.87
C VAL A 99 10.76 -6.64 -5.68
N ARG A 100 10.26 -7.88 -5.70
CA ARG A 100 9.50 -8.45 -4.57
C ARG A 100 10.35 -8.60 -3.30
N ALA A 101 11.65 -8.88 -3.45
CA ALA A 101 12.61 -9.01 -2.35
C ALA A 101 12.98 -7.67 -1.69
N LEU A 102 12.74 -6.53 -2.36
CA LEU A 102 12.96 -5.22 -1.76
C LEU A 102 12.04 -5.00 -0.55
N PRO A 103 12.52 -4.30 0.50
CA PRO A 103 11.72 -4.02 1.67
C PRO A 103 10.54 -3.13 1.30
N LEU A 104 9.36 -3.50 1.80
CA LEU A 104 8.17 -2.69 1.65
C LEU A 104 8.18 -1.56 2.67
N LEU A 105 8.36 -0.34 2.21
CA LEU A 105 8.52 0.84 3.05
C LEU A 105 7.22 1.66 3.11
N PRO A 106 6.81 2.12 4.30
CA PRO A 106 5.68 3.03 4.43
C PRO A 106 6.01 4.36 3.77
N ALA A 107 5.06 4.90 3.00
CA ALA A 107 5.21 6.18 2.32
C ALA A 107 3.92 7.02 2.33
N ARG A 108 4.07 8.32 2.16
CA ARG A 108 2.98 9.28 1.97
C ARG A 108 3.12 9.97 0.63
N VAL A 109 2.06 9.97 -0.17
CA VAL A 109 2.04 10.67 -1.46
C VAL A 109 2.15 12.16 -1.22
N LYS A 110 3.15 12.82 -1.83
CA LYS A 110 3.32 14.26 -1.78
C LYS A 110 2.41 14.93 -2.80
N TRP A 111 2.46 14.44 -4.03
CA TRP A 111 1.56 14.79 -5.12
C TRP A 111 1.72 13.77 -6.25
N PHE A 112 0.68 13.64 -7.09
CA PHE A 112 0.74 12.86 -8.31
C PHE A 112 -0.08 13.58 -9.39
N ASP A 113 0.40 13.53 -10.62
CA ASP A 113 -0.27 14.11 -11.79
C ASP A 113 -0.44 13.02 -12.84
N ARG A 114 -1.65 12.47 -12.92
CA ARG A 114 -2.02 11.45 -13.91
C ARG A 114 -1.77 11.89 -15.34
N ASN A 115 -1.98 13.17 -15.65
CA ASN A 115 -1.87 13.67 -17.03
C ASN A 115 -0.40 13.74 -17.45
N LYS A 116 0.49 14.06 -16.52
CA LYS A 116 1.95 13.99 -16.74
C LYS A 116 2.52 12.58 -16.60
N GLY A 117 1.79 11.70 -15.91
CA GLY A 117 2.18 10.31 -15.70
C GLY A 117 3.21 10.09 -14.59
N PHE A 118 3.41 11.07 -13.70
CA PHE A 118 4.36 10.92 -12.60
C PHE A 118 4.00 11.75 -11.36
N GLY A 119 4.67 11.44 -10.26
CA GLY A 119 4.53 12.14 -8.99
C GLY A 119 5.67 11.84 -8.03
N PHE A 120 5.49 12.24 -6.77
CA PHE A 120 6.46 12.00 -5.71
C PHE A 120 5.78 11.57 -4.41
N ALA A 121 6.48 10.74 -3.65
CA ALA A 121 6.12 10.37 -2.28
C ALA A 121 7.28 10.56 -1.32
N ASN A 122 6.95 10.72 -0.05
CA ASN A 122 7.92 10.78 1.05
C ASN A 122 7.88 9.47 1.83
N LEU A 123 9.04 8.84 2.01
CA LEU A 123 9.17 7.69 2.91
C LEU A 123 9.10 8.15 4.36
N PHE A 124 8.38 7.42 5.20
CA PHE A 124 8.40 7.72 6.63
C PHE A 124 9.78 7.44 7.23
N GLY A 125 10.26 8.35 8.07
CA GLY A 125 11.54 8.21 8.77
C GLY A 125 12.80 8.41 7.91
N ARG A 126 12.67 8.77 6.62
CA ARG A 126 13.81 9.04 5.73
C ARG A 126 13.68 10.40 5.05
N LYS A 127 14.82 10.98 4.70
CA LYS A 127 14.87 12.20 3.87
C LYS A 127 15.01 11.81 2.40
N GLY A 128 14.36 12.56 1.52
CA GLY A 128 14.36 12.33 0.08
C GLY A 128 12.97 12.04 -0.44
N ASP A 129 12.70 12.53 -1.65
CA ASP A 129 11.48 12.23 -2.39
C ASP A 129 11.70 10.98 -3.24
N VAL A 130 10.70 10.09 -3.27
CA VAL A 130 10.65 8.91 -4.13
C VAL A 130 9.86 9.26 -5.38
N PHE A 131 10.46 9.04 -6.55
CA PHE A 131 9.80 9.21 -7.82
C PHE A 131 8.76 8.10 -8.06
N LEU A 132 7.55 8.51 -8.42
CA LEU A 132 6.44 7.61 -8.77
C LEU A 132 6.14 7.73 -10.26
N HIS A 133 6.15 6.61 -10.97
CA HIS A 133 5.77 6.55 -12.39
C HIS A 133 4.37 5.93 -12.54
N LEU A 134 3.55 6.44 -13.47
CA LEU A 134 2.18 5.97 -13.71
C LEU A 134 2.11 4.46 -13.96
N GLU A 135 3.10 3.90 -14.65
CA GLU A 135 3.11 2.47 -14.93
C GLU A 135 3.32 1.60 -13.67
N VAL A 136 4.09 2.10 -12.70
CA VAL A 136 4.24 1.43 -11.40
C VAL A 136 2.91 1.41 -10.65
N LEU A 137 2.14 2.51 -10.73
CA LEU A 137 0.79 2.60 -10.17
C LEU A 137 -0.17 1.60 -10.83
N ARG A 138 -0.20 1.56 -12.16
CA ARG A 138 -1.08 0.66 -12.92
C ARG A 138 -0.82 -0.80 -12.60
N ARG A 139 0.44 -1.21 -12.47
CA ARG A 139 0.84 -2.55 -12.02
C ARG A 139 0.39 -2.85 -10.59
N GLY A 140 0.35 -1.83 -9.72
CA GLY A 140 -0.26 -1.92 -8.39
C GLY A 140 -1.79 -1.88 -8.39
N GLY A 141 -2.44 -1.78 -9.56
CA GLY A 141 -3.89 -1.61 -9.71
C GLY A 141 -4.39 -0.18 -9.53
N PHE A 142 -3.51 0.77 -9.25
CA PHE A 142 -3.86 2.17 -9.04
C PHE A 142 -3.99 2.91 -10.37
N ALA A 143 -4.97 3.79 -10.43
CA ALA A 143 -5.19 4.64 -11.58
C ALA A 143 -4.69 6.07 -11.35
N ASP A 144 -4.65 6.48 -10.09
CA ASP A 144 -4.32 7.81 -9.60
C ASP A 144 -3.95 7.74 -8.11
N LEU A 145 -3.36 8.80 -7.57
CA LEU A 145 -3.05 8.93 -6.14
C LEU A 145 -3.39 10.33 -5.63
N VAL A 146 -3.93 10.39 -4.42
CA VAL A 146 -4.30 11.66 -3.79
C VAL A 146 -3.16 12.19 -2.91
N PRO A 147 -2.88 13.51 -2.90
CA PRO A 147 -1.94 14.10 -1.96
C PRO A 147 -2.28 13.73 -0.51
N GLY A 148 -1.29 13.21 0.20
CA GLY A 148 -1.42 12.76 1.59
C GLY A 148 -1.87 11.31 1.76
N GLU A 149 -2.20 10.59 0.69
CA GLU A 149 -2.54 9.17 0.72
C GLU A 149 -1.35 8.34 1.26
N ALA A 150 -1.65 7.38 2.14
CA ALA A 150 -0.67 6.45 2.67
C ALA A 150 -0.59 5.22 1.76
N VAL A 151 0.62 4.80 1.41
CA VAL A 151 0.88 3.66 0.53
C VAL A 151 2.13 2.91 0.99
N GLY A 152 2.25 1.65 0.60
CA GLY A 152 3.50 0.90 0.70
C GLY A 152 4.30 1.01 -0.60
N LEU A 153 5.60 1.28 -0.50
CA LEU A 153 6.50 1.35 -1.66
C LEU A 153 7.68 0.39 -1.49
N ARG A 154 7.94 -0.40 -2.53
CA ARG A 154 9.25 -1.02 -2.72
C ARG A 154 10.09 -0.07 -3.56
N VAL A 155 11.26 0.33 -3.06
CA VAL A 155 12.08 1.39 -3.65
C VAL A 155 13.51 0.92 -3.88
N PHE A 156 14.12 1.41 -4.94
CA PHE A 156 15.55 1.25 -5.21
C PHE A 156 16.18 2.62 -5.50
N THR A 157 17.51 2.67 -5.41
CA THR A 157 18.27 3.89 -5.68
C THR A 157 18.85 3.84 -7.08
N ALA A 158 18.57 4.86 -7.89
CA ALA A 158 19.10 5.04 -9.24
C ALA A 158 19.91 6.34 -9.35
N ALA A 159 20.49 6.60 -10.53
CA ALA A 159 21.30 7.80 -10.79
C ALA A 159 20.54 9.12 -10.55
N ARG A 160 19.21 9.11 -10.73
CA ARG A 160 18.33 10.28 -10.57
C ARG A 160 17.60 10.34 -9.22
N GLY A 161 18.00 9.51 -8.25
CA GLY A 161 17.40 9.45 -6.92
C GLY A 161 16.63 8.16 -6.66
N MET A 162 15.76 8.16 -5.64
CA MET A 162 14.96 7.00 -5.29
C MET A 162 13.77 6.86 -6.24
N ILE A 163 13.57 5.65 -6.74
CA ILE A 163 12.50 5.29 -7.66
C ILE A 163 11.64 4.21 -7.01
N ALA A 164 10.32 4.34 -7.13
CA ALA A 164 9.41 3.26 -6.75
C ALA A 164 9.47 2.13 -7.79
N ALA A 165 9.85 0.93 -7.35
CA ALA A 165 9.74 -0.28 -8.15
C ALA A 165 8.33 -0.89 -8.09
N GLN A 166 7.65 -0.72 -6.95
CA GLN A 166 6.29 -1.20 -6.75
C GLN A 166 5.53 -0.32 -5.77
N ILE A 167 4.23 -0.23 -5.95
CA ILE A 167 3.28 0.41 -5.03
C ILE A 167 2.17 -0.57 -4.66
N VAL A 168 1.80 -0.56 -3.38
CA VAL A 168 0.70 -1.35 -2.83
C VAL A 168 -0.14 -0.50 -1.86
N ALA A 169 -1.40 -0.88 -1.67
CA ALA A 169 -2.29 -0.28 -0.69
C ALA A 169 -1.67 -0.37 0.72
N TRP A 170 -1.92 0.63 1.56
CA TRP A 170 -1.41 0.66 2.93
C TRP A 170 -1.82 -0.58 3.73
N GLU A 171 -3.09 -0.94 3.64
CA GLU A 171 -3.70 -2.08 4.34
C GLU A 171 -3.06 -3.41 3.91
N LYS A 172 -2.75 -3.53 2.61
CA LYS A 172 -2.03 -4.68 2.07
C LYS A 172 -0.57 -4.70 2.54
N ALA A 173 0.07 -3.53 2.63
CA ALA A 173 1.44 -3.42 3.12
C ALA A 173 1.58 -3.85 4.58
N VAL A 174 0.63 -3.49 5.44
CA VAL A 174 0.59 -3.93 6.84
C VAL A 174 0.48 -5.46 6.92
N SER A 175 -0.36 -6.06 6.08
CA SER A 175 -0.56 -7.52 6.05
C SER A 175 0.67 -8.29 5.54
N GLU A 176 1.43 -7.74 4.59
CA GLU A 176 2.69 -8.34 4.10
C GLU A 176 3.89 -8.13 5.06
N SER A 177 3.76 -7.20 6.02
CA SER A 177 4.84 -6.83 6.96
C SER A 177 4.86 -7.65 8.26
N GLU A 178 3.96 -8.61 8.44
CA GLU A 178 3.96 -9.57 9.55
C GLU A 178 4.80 -10.81 9.17
N PRO A 179 6.08 -10.91 9.56
CA PRO A 179 6.83 -12.16 9.47
C PRO A 179 6.33 -13.13 10.54
N GLY A 180 5.22 -13.81 10.29
CA GLY A 180 4.73 -14.92 11.09
C GLY A 180 4.33 -14.57 12.53
N THR A 181 3.08 -14.87 12.87
CA THR A 181 2.69 -15.08 14.27
C THR A 181 3.48 -16.28 14.82
N GLY A 182 4.69 -16.01 15.32
CA GLY A 182 5.37 -16.87 16.27
C GLY A 182 4.49 -16.93 17.53
N SER A 183 3.93 -18.11 17.76
CA SER A 183 3.30 -18.56 19.00
C SER A 183 3.78 -17.76 20.21
N ALA A 184 2.83 -17.21 20.98
CA ALA A 184 3.09 -16.79 22.34
C ALA A 184 3.91 -17.87 23.06
N PRO A 185 4.92 -17.50 23.88
CA PRO A 185 5.64 -18.50 24.65
C PRO A 185 4.63 -19.26 25.52
N PRO A 186 4.65 -20.60 25.54
CA PRO A 186 3.88 -21.32 26.54
C PRO A 186 4.36 -20.84 27.91
N ALA A 187 3.40 -20.47 28.77
CA ALA A 187 3.66 -20.16 30.16
C ALA A 187 4.41 -21.36 30.78
N VAL A 188 5.73 -21.20 30.96
CA VAL A 188 6.53 -22.16 31.72
C VAL A 188 6.04 -22.10 33.16
N GLY A 189 5.62 -23.27 33.62
CA GLY A 189 5.03 -23.50 34.92
C GLY A 189 5.90 -23.03 36.06
N ARG A 190 5.22 -22.54 37.10
CA ARG A 190 5.76 -22.39 38.45
C ARG A 190 6.43 -23.69 38.86
N THR A 191 7.68 -23.60 39.28
CA THR A 191 8.29 -24.54 40.22
C THR A 191 8.71 -23.72 41.43
N ASP A 192 8.17 -24.11 42.58
CA ASP A 192 8.56 -23.67 43.91
C ASP A 192 9.97 -24.20 44.25
N GLU A 193 10.57 -23.63 45.31
CA GLU A 193 11.81 -24.03 46.03
C GLU A 193 13.14 -23.50 45.41
N ASP A 194 14.12 -22.93 46.13
CA ASP A 194 14.34 -22.63 47.55
C ASP A 194 15.47 -21.56 47.67
N LYS A 195 15.56 -20.98 48.88
CA LYS A 195 16.50 -20.03 49.53
C LYS A 195 17.92 -19.75 48.99
N GLY A 196 18.36 -18.52 49.32
CA GLY A 196 19.75 -18.13 49.65
C GLY A 196 20.44 -17.36 48.52
N GLU A 197 21.13 -16.24 48.68
CA GLU A 197 21.75 -15.55 49.82
C GLU A 197 22.00 -14.08 49.42
N SER A 198 22.38 -13.31 50.41
CA SER A 198 22.73 -11.89 50.45
C SER A 198 23.78 -11.39 49.45
N GLY A 199 23.62 -10.13 49.04
CA GLY A 199 24.68 -9.14 49.25
C GLY A 199 25.31 -8.47 48.02
N ILE A 200 25.57 -7.16 48.22
CA ILE A 200 26.65 -6.36 47.61
C ILE A 200 26.24 -5.65 46.30
N LEU A 201 25.74 -4.41 46.39
CA LEU A 201 26.51 -3.14 46.33
C LEU A 201 27.21 -2.86 44.98
N ASP A 202 26.71 -1.77 44.38
CA ASP A 202 27.50 -0.63 43.89
C ASP A 202 28.08 -0.66 42.46
N ARG A 203 28.03 0.53 41.86
CA ARG A 203 28.80 1.05 40.69
C ARG A 203 28.22 0.77 39.30
N MET A 204 28.09 1.74 38.40
CA MET A 204 28.50 3.14 38.36
C MET A 204 27.74 3.84 37.23
N ARG A 205 27.12 4.98 37.54
CA ARG A 205 26.70 5.97 36.54
C ARG A 205 27.91 6.81 36.11
N THR A 206 27.71 7.51 35.00
CA THR A 206 28.38 8.75 34.51
C THR A 206 29.52 8.59 33.52
N LEU A 207 29.32 9.20 32.35
CA LEU A 207 30.19 10.17 31.64
C LEU A 207 29.39 10.62 30.39
N SER A 208 28.66 11.73 30.46
CA SER A 208 29.08 13.11 30.14
C SER A 208 29.26 13.37 28.63
N ALA A 209 28.34 14.17 28.08
CA ALA A 209 28.50 14.89 26.81
C ALA A 209 29.56 16.01 26.92
N PRO A 210 29.94 16.67 25.81
CA PRO A 210 29.37 17.99 25.58
C PRO A 210 29.04 18.36 24.11
N ARG A 211 28.12 19.33 23.99
CA ARG A 211 27.68 20.03 22.77
C ARG A 211 28.82 20.85 22.15
N ALA A 212 28.82 20.97 20.83
CA ALA A 212 29.40 22.12 20.13
C ALA A 212 28.33 22.80 19.26
N ARG A 213 28.26 24.12 19.43
CA ARG A 213 27.36 25.12 18.82
C ARG A 213 28.27 26.06 18.03
N LEU A 214 28.00 26.34 16.75
CA LEU A 214 28.48 27.56 16.07
C LEU A 214 27.70 27.74 14.75
N THR A 215 26.72 28.65 14.72
CA THR A 215 26.73 30.02 14.17
C THR A 215 26.30 30.11 12.70
N LEU A 216 25.16 30.79 12.51
CA LEU A 216 24.72 31.39 11.24
C LEU A 216 25.78 32.35 10.70
N ASN A 217 25.91 32.42 9.38
CA ASN A 217 26.39 33.65 8.74
C ASN A 217 25.56 33.99 7.49
N SER A 218 25.09 35.23 7.49
CA SER A 218 24.31 35.89 6.45
C SER A 218 25.24 36.52 5.41
N LYS A 219 24.92 36.40 4.11
CA LYS A 219 25.13 37.48 3.12
C LYS A 219 24.56 37.12 1.74
N ALA A 220 23.60 37.92 1.27
CA ALA A 220 23.26 38.07 -0.13
C ALA A 220 23.98 39.31 -0.70
N PRO A 221 24.16 39.38 -2.02
CA PRO A 221 24.12 40.69 -2.67
C PRO A 221 23.25 40.73 -3.95
N ARG A 222 22.46 41.82 -3.98
CA ARG A 222 21.97 42.68 -5.08
C ARG A 222 21.66 42.09 -6.45
#